data_AF-A0A5B2XD18-F1
#
_entry.id   AF-A0A5B2XD18-F1
#
_cell.length_a   1.000
_cell.length_b   1.000
_cell.length_c   1.000
_cell.angle_alpha   90.00
_cell.angle_beta   90.00
_cell.angle_gamma   90.00
#
_symmetry.space_group_name_H-M   'P 1'
#
loop_
_entity.id
_entity.type
_entity.pdbx_description
1 polymer ?
#
loop_
_entity_poly.entity_id
_entity_poly.type
_entity_poly.pdbx_seq_one_letter_code
_entity_poly.pdbx_strand_id
1 'polypeptide(L)'
;MSDGFQVSGDSLRAFAKGLDDRSNGIRSAADAVGSVNFGVSAFGLVGQVFSIACRVSCNNTKGTLTGAATNVTSAADTARSTAATYEQHDQQNSLLFKG
;
A
#
# COMPACT_ATOMS: atom_id res chain seq x y z
N MET A 1 -17.78 23.01 25.16
CA MET A 1 -16.63 22.97 24.22
C MET A 1 -16.57 21.54 23.73
N SER A 2 -16.89 21.29 22.45
CA SER A 2 -16.93 19.91 21.95
C SER A 2 -15.52 19.33 21.99
N ASP A 3 -15.34 18.19 22.65
CA ASP A 3 -14.26 17.26 22.35
C ASP A 3 -14.40 16.88 20.87
N GLY A 4 -13.80 17.69 19.99
CA GLY A 4 -13.68 17.37 18.58
C GLY A 4 -12.75 16.17 18.45
N PHE A 5 -13.02 15.28 17.50
CA PHE A 5 -12.15 14.15 17.17
C PHE A 5 -10.69 14.62 17.04
N GLN A 6 -9.90 14.39 18.09
CA GLN A 6 -8.51 14.84 18.14
C GLN A 6 -7.65 13.78 17.45
N VAL A 7 -7.63 13.82 16.12
CA VAL A 7 -6.69 13.01 15.35
C VAL A 7 -5.31 13.65 15.50
N SER A 8 -4.47 13.08 16.37
CA SER A 8 -3.11 13.60 16.53
C SER A 8 -2.28 13.33 15.26
N GLY A 9 -1.45 14.30 14.87
CA GLY A 9 -0.53 14.13 13.73
C GLY A 9 0.37 12.90 13.87
N ASP A 10 0.76 12.55 15.10
CA ASP A 10 1.52 11.33 15.41
C ASP A 10 0.74 10.05 15.11
N SER A 11 -0.56 10.02 15.40
CA SER A 11 -1.42 8.87 15.09
C SER A 11 -1.57 8.67 13.59
N LEU A 12 -1.69 9.76 12.82
CA LEU A 12 -1.73 9.72 11.35
C LEU A 12 -0.40 9.26 10.75
N ARG A 13 0.74 9.72 11.29
CA ARG A 13 2.07 9.26 10.88
C ARG A 13 2.27 7.78 11.18
N ALA A 14 1.85 7.31 12.35
CA ALA A 14 1.91 5.90 12.71
C ALA A 14 1.01 5.04 11.80
N PHE A 15 -0.19 5.53 11.48
CA PHE A 15 -1.09 4.88 10.52
C PHE A 15 -0.48 4.81 9.11
N ALA A 16 0.10 5.90 8.61
CA ALA A 16 0.79 5.93 7.33
C ALA A 16 1.92 4.89 7.27
N LYS A 17 2.73 4.77 8.34
CA LYS A 17 3.77 3.74 8.45
C LYS A 17 3.20 2.32 8.35
N GLY A 18 2.09 2.06 9.05
CA GLY A 18 1.42 0.75 8.97
C GLY A 18 0.88 0.44 7.57
N LEU A 19 0.48 1.47 6.81
CA LEU A 19 0.09 1.31 5.40
C LEU A 19 1.31 1.01 4.52
N ASP A 20 2.47 1.65 4.75
CA ASP A 20 3.70 1.33 4.01
C ASP A 20 4.11 -0.15 4.21
N ASP A 21 4.08 -0.62 5.46
CA ASP A 21 4.43 -2.01 5.79
C ASP A 21 3.51 -3.00 5.07
N ARG A 22 2.21 -2.70 5.01
CA ARG A 22 1.24 -3.48 4.24
C ARG A 22 1.49 -3.42 2.74
N SER A 23 1.79 -2.25 2.20
CA SER A 23 2.13 -2.07 0.78
C SER A 23 3.36 -2.90 0.42
N ASN A 24 4.39 -2.91 1.27
CA ASN A 24 5.59 -3.73 1.10
C ASN A 24 5.27 -5.23 1.15
N GLY A 25 4.41 -5.67 2.07
CA GLY A 25 3.93 -7.05 2.11
C GLY A 25 3.19 -7.46 0.84
N ILE A 26 2.35 -6.59 0.30
CA ILE A 26 1.62 -6.83 -0.95
C ILE A 26 2.60 -6.91 -2.14
N ARG A 27 3.61 -6.03 -2.21
CA ARG A 27 4.65 -6.10 -3.25
C ARG A 27 5.44 -7.41 -3.18
N SER A 28 5.81 -7.83 -1.97
CA SER A 28 6.49 -9.11 -1.75
C SER A 28 5.63 -10.30 -2.22
N ALA A 29 4.34 -10.28 -1.94
CA ALA A 29 3.41 -11.29 -2.46
C ALA A 29 3.30 -11.25 -4.00
N ALA A 30 3.29 -10.06 -4.61
CA ALA A 30 3.27 -9.89 -6.06
C ALA A 30 4.53 -10.48 -6.73
N ASP A 31 5.70 -10.28 -6.11
CA ASP A 31 6.96 -10.85 -6.59
C ASP A 31 7.01 -12.37 -6.42
N ALA A 32 6.52 -12.89 -5.28
CA ALA A 32 6.39 -14.33 -5.06
C ALA A 32 5.53 -14.98 -6.16
N VAL A 33 4.36 -14.40 -6.47
CA VAL A 33 3.47 -14.88 -7.55
C VAL A 33 4.15 -14.80 -8.91
N GLY A 34 4.90 -13.73 -9.19
CA GLY A 34 5.64 -13.57 -10.44
C GLY A 34 6.82 -14.53 -10.60
N SER A 35 7.35 -15.06 -9.49
CA SER A 35 8.48 -15.98 -9.49
C SER A 35 8.11 -17.46 -9.71
N VAL A 36 6.81 -17.78 -9.76
CA VAL A 36 6.36 -19.16 -9.93
C VAL A 36 6.79 -19.70 -11.30
N ASN A 37 7.60 -20.75 -11.28
CA ASN A 37 8.10 -21.40 -12.49
C ASN A 37 7.20 -22.57 -12.91
N PHE A 38 6.54 -22.42 -14.05
CA PHE A 38 5.66 -23.44 -14.65
C PHE A 38 6.37 -24.34 -15.68
N GLY A 39 7.65 -24.65 -15.46
CA GLY A 39 8.45 -25.46 -16.39
C GLY A 39 8.03 -26.93 -16.49
N VAL A 40 8.85 -27.73 -17.18
CA VAL A 40 8.64 -29.19 -17.36
C VAL A 40 8.51 -29.92 -16.02
N SER A 41 9.12 -29.42 -14.95
CA SER A 41 8.97 -29.95 -13.59
C SER A 41 7.55 -29.83 -13.02
N ALA A 42 6.76 -28.85 -13.46
CA ALA A 42 5.40 -28.62 -12.95
C ALA A 42 4.32 -29.32 -13.81
N PHE A 43 4.48 -29.32 -15.13
CA PHE A 43 3.44 -29.81 -16.06
C PHE A 43 3.88 -30.97 -16.96
N GLY A 44 5.13 -31.43 -16.85
CA GLY A 44 5.69 -32.41 -17.78
C GLY A 44 5.81 -31.87 -19.21
N LEU A 45 6.22 -32.73 -20.14
CA LEU A 45 6.46 -32.35 -21.54
C LEU A 45 5.14 -32.07 -22.30
N VAL A 46 4.08 -32.83 -21.98
CA VAL A 46 2.78 -32.75 -22.65
C VAL A 46 1.92 -31.62 -22.10
N GLY A 47 2.06 -31.27 -20.81
CA GLY A 47 1.27 -30.23 -20.16
C GLY A 47 1.78 -28.80 -20.37
N GLN A 48 2.81 -28.58 -21.20
CA GLN A 48 3.41 -27.26 -21.40
C GLN A 48 2.43 -26.19 -21.87
N VAL A 49 1.38 -26.56 -22.62
CA VAL A 49 0.34 -25.61 -23.04
C VAL A 49 -0.39 -24.98 -21.84
N PHE A 50 -0.59 -25.73 -20.75
CA PHE A 50 -1.21 -25.21 -19.53
C PHE A 50 -0.27 -24.27 -18.77
N SER A 51 1.06 -24.44 -18.91
CA SER A 51 2.04 -23.54 -18.30
C SER A 51 1.88 -22.10 -18.77
N ILE A 52 1.49 -21.89 -20.04
CA ILE A 52 1.28 -20.56 -20.62
C ILE A 52 0.08 -19.89 -19.94
N ALA A 53 -1.04 -20.62 -19.82
CA ALA A 53 -2.24 -20.11 -19.16
C ALA A 53 -1.97 -19.76 -17.68
N CYS A 54 -1.23 -20.62 -16.96
CA CYS A 54 -0.82 -20.35 -15.58
C CYS A 54 0.10 -19.13 -15.47
N ARG A 55 1.09 -18.98 -16.37
CA ARG A 55 1.95 -17.78 -16.42
C ARG A 55 1.14 -16.50 -16.63
N VAL A 56 0.20 -16.52 -17.57
CA VAL A 56 -0.68 -15.36 -17.82
C VAL A 56 -1.51 -15.03 -16.58
N SER A 57 -2.11 -16.04 -15.95
CA SER A 57 -2.89 -15.85 -14.72
C SER A 57 -2.03 -15.24 -13.60
N CYS A 58 -0.83 -15.77 -13.34
CA CYS A 58 0.08 -15.23 -12.34
C CYS A 58 0.54 -13.80 -12.66
N ASN A 59 0.82 -13.48 -13.92
CA ASN A 59 1.16 -12.12 -14.33
C ASN A 59 0.02 -11.13 -14.10
N ASN A 60 -1.22 -11.53 -14.39
CA ASN A 60 -2.40 -10.72 -14.11
C ASN A 60 -2.56 -10.50 -12.60
N THR A 61 -2.44 -11.55 -11.79
CA THR A 61 -2.47 -11.45 -10.33
C THR A 61 -1.37 -10.55 -9.79
N LYS A 62 -0.14 -10.67 -10.30
CA LYS A 62 0.97 -9.77 -9.97
C LYS A 62 0.61 -8.31 -10.27
N GLY A 63 0.03 -8.04 -11.45
CA GLY A 63 -0.45 -6.71 -11.82
C GLY A 63 -1.49 -6.15 -10.85
N THR A 64 -2.50 -6.95 -10.50
CA THR A 64 -3.52 -6.56 -9.52
C THR A 64 -2.93 -6.27 -8.14
N LEU A 65 -2.03 -7.12 -7.66
CA LEU A 65 -1.35 -6.91 -6.37
C LEU A 65 -0.49 -5.64 -6.39
N THR A 66 0.21 -5.38 -7.49
CA THR A 66 1.01 -4.17 -7.66
C THR A 66 0.14 -2.92 -7.62
N GLY A 67 -1.01 -2.93 -8.31
CA GLY A 67 -1.99 -1.84 -8.25
C GLY A 67 -2.55 -1.62 -6.85
N ALA A 68 -2.87 -2.70 -6.13
CA ALA A 68 -3.32 -2.62 -4.74
C ALA A 68 -2.25 -2.01 -3.82
N ALA A 69 -0.98 -2.41 -3.97
CA ALA A 69 0.13 -1.84 -3.21
C ALA A 69 0.29 -0.33 -3.48
N THR A 70 0.13 0.11 -4.73
CA THR A 70 0.13 1.53 -5.09
C THR A 70 -1.00 2.29 -4.40
N ASN A 71 -2.23 1.77 -4.42
CA ASN A 71 -3.36 2.41 -3.74
C ASN A 71 -3.12 2.55 -2.23
N VAL A 72 -2.53 1.54 -1.61
CA VAL A 72 -2.17 1.57 -0.18
C VAL A 72 -1.08 2.62 0.10
N THR A 73 -0.08 2.75 -0.78
CA THR A 73 0.93 3.83 -0.68
C THR A 73 0.28 5.20 -0.82
N SER A 74 -0.64 5.40 -1.78
CA SER A 74 -1.34 6.68 -1.93
C SER A 74 -2.20 7.04 -0.71
N ALA A 75 -2.79 6.04 -0.05
CA ALA A 75 -3.49 6.26 1.22
C ALA A 75 -2.53 6.67 2.34
N ALA A 76 -1.33 6.09 2.39
CA ALA A 76 -0.28 6.49 3.33
C ALA A 76 0.15 7.95 3.11
N ASP A 77 0.37 8.33 1.85
CA ASP A 77 0.71 9.71 1.46
C ASP A 77 -0.39 10.70 1.85
N THR A 78 -1.65 10.31 1.64
CA THR A 78 -2.81 11.12 2.06
C THR A 78 -2.81 11.32 3.57
N ALA A 79 -2.60 10.26 4.36
CA ALA A 79 -2.54 10.36 5.82
C ALA A 79 -1.40 11.27 6.30
N ARG A 80 -0.22 11.23 5.65
CA ARG A 80 0.89 12.15 5.95
C ARG A 80 0.53 13.59 5.60
N SER A 81 -0.09 13.81 4.44
CA SER A 81 -0.53 15.14 4.02
C SER A 81 -1.55 15.72 5.00
N THR A 82 -2.52 14.91 5.43
CA THR A 82 -3.51 15.32 6.43
C THR A 82 -2.85 15.66 7.77
N ALA A 83 -1.87 14.89 8.22
CA ALA A 83 -1.12 15.19 9.45
C ALA A 83 -0.42 16.55 9.36
N ALA A 84 0.25 16.83 8.23
CA ALA A 84 0.92 18.10 8.00
C ALA A 84 -0.05 19.28 7.97
N THR A 85 -1.24 19.11 7.37
CA THR A 85 -2.29 20.14 7.36
C THR A 85 -2.79 20.46 8.77
N TYR A 86 -3.00 19.45 9.63
CA TYR A 86 -3.39 19.69 11.02
C TYR A 86 -2.32 20.44 11.80
N GLU A 87 -1.04 20.07 11.67
CA GLU A 87 0.06 20.78 12.32
C GLU A 87 0.16 22.24 11.87
N GLN A 88 -0.05 22.50 10.57
CA GLN A 88 -0.05 23.85 10.04
C GLN A 88 -1.21 24.69 10.61
N HIS A 89 -2.42 24.13 10.70
CA HIS A 89 -3.56 24.82 11.29
C HIS A 89 -3.36 25.11 12.79
N ASP A 90 -2.79 24.17 13.55
CA ASP A 90 -2.48 24.39 14.96
C ASP A 90 -1.44 25.48 15.14
N GLN A 91 -0.39 25.51 14.30
CA GLN A 91 0.62 26.58 14.33
C GLN A 91 -0.01 27.95 14.01
N GLN A 92 -0.82 28.04 12.94
CA GLN A 92 -1.48 29.28 12.55
C GLN A 92 -2.44 29.79 13.63
N ASN A 93 -3.25 28.90 14.21
CA ASN A 93 -4.13 29.26 15.32
C ASN A 93 -3.32 29.71 16.54
N SER A 94 -2.23 29.02 16.88
CA SER A 94 -1.38 29.42 17.99
C SER A 94 -0.76 30.81 17.81
N LEU A 95 -0.47 31.22 16.58
CA LEU A 95 0.04 32.55 16.24
C LEU A 95 -1.07 33.62 16.30
N LEU A 96 -2.28 33.30 15.85
CA LEU A 96 -3.43 34.20 15.85
C LEU A 96 -3.96 34.51 17.25
N PHE A 97 -3.97 33.51 18.15
CA PHE A 97 -4.56 33.64 19.49
C PHE A 97 -3.55 33.93 20.61
N LYS A 98 -2.26 34.06 20.29
CA LYS A 98 -1.22 34.56 21.21
C LYS A 98 -0.92 36.07 21.07
N GLY A 99 -1.70 36.77 20.24
CA GLY A 99 -1.69 38.24 20.13
C GLY A 99 -2.61 38.88 21.15
#